data_AF-A0A965QX93-F1
#
_entry.id   AF-A0A965QX93-F1
#
_cell.length_a   1.000
_cell.length_b   1.000
_cell.length_c   1.000
_cell.angle_alpha   90.00
_cell.angle_beta   90.00
_cell.angle_gamma   90.00
#
_symmetry.space_group_name_H-M   'P 1'
#
loop_
_entity.id
_entity.type
_entity.pdbx_description
1 polymer ?
#
loop_
_entity_poly.entity_id
_entity_poly.type
_entity_poly.pdbx_seq_one_letter_code
_entity_poly.pdbx_strand_id
1 'polypeptide(L)'
;MAAVTADGRFPPAGVRAVVFDVVGTLVEPWPPVAVAYERAALRHGIACDAATIATRFAAAWRRQEAVDAATVPAFATSRAREAGRWRAIVADVFAAAPQSEAIFVELWEHFAAAAAWRPLAAGS
;
A
#
# COMPACT_ATOMS: atom_id res chain seq x y z
N MET A 1 41.40 -18.29 -13.54
CA MET A 1 41.92 -17.01 -13.02
C MET A 1 41.57 -15.94 -14.04
N ALA A 2 40.88 -14.84 -13.77
CA ALA A 2 40.79 -13.93 -12.62
C ALA A 2 39.42 -13.20 -12.69
N ALA A 3 38.85 -12.49 -11.72
CA ALA A 3 39.04 -12.29 -10.28
C ALA A 3 37.67 -11.78 -9.80
N VAL A 4 37.08 -12.40 -8.78
CA VAL A 4 35.97 -11.80 -8.03
C VAL A 4 36.61 -10.89 -6.99
N THR A 5 36.57 -9.59 -7.23
CA THR A 5 36.79 -8.58 -6.19
C THR A 5 35.95 -7.34 -6.51
N ALA A 6 34.67 -7.40 -6.18
CA ALA A 6 34.03 -6.22 -5.61
C ALA A 6 34.19 -6.39 -4.10
N ASP A 7 34.67 -5.36 -3.40
CA ASP A 7 35.10 -5.35 -1.99
C ASP A 7 34.01 -5.71 -0.95
N GLY A 8 32.93 -6.39 -1.33
CA GLY A 8 31.80 -6.79 -0.48
C GLY A 8 31.02 -5.61 0.11
N ARG A 9 31.42 -4.37 -0.17
CA ARG A 9 30.90 -3.18 0.47
C ARG A 9 29.67 -2.66 -0.27
N PHE A 10 28.53 -2.72 0.41
CA PHE A 10 27.29 -2.05 -0.01
C PHE A 10 27.06 -0.80 0.87
N PRO A 11 26.72 0.36 0.27
CA PRO A 11 26.60 0.61 -1.16
C PRO A 11 27.97 0.75 -1.86
N PRO A 12 28.04 0.56 -3.19
CA PRO A 12 29.27 0.70 -3.97
C PRO A 12 29.97 2.07 -3.80
N ALA A 13 31.29 2.10 -4.00
CA ALA A 13 32.07 3.32 -3.95
C ALA A 13 31.52 4.39 -4.92
N GLY A 14 31.41 5.64 -4.47
CA GLY A 14 30.89 6.75 -5.27
C GLY A 14 29.37 6.97 -5.18
N VAL A 15 28.61 6.05 -4.56
CA VAL A 15 27.20 6.28 -4.25
C VAL A 15 27.06 7.38 -3.21
N ARG A 16 26.27 8.41 -3.50
CA ARG A 16 26.02 9.55 -2.59
C ARG A 16 24.65 9.52 -1.91
N ALA A 17 23.72 8.72 -2.42
CA ALA A 17 22.38 8.58 -1.86
C ALA A 17 21.84 7.17 -2.11
N VAL A 18 21.13 6.63 -1.13
CA VAL A 18 20.35 5.40 -1.24
C VAL A 18 18.93 5.76 -0.83
N VAL A 19 17.96 5.45 -1.69
CA VAL A 19 16.54 5.65 -1.43
C VAL A 19 15.91 4.27 -1.29
N PHE A 20 15.11 4.10 -0.25
CA PHE A 20 14.40 2.86 0.02
C PHE A 20 12.94 3.03 -0.36
N ASP A 21 12.39 2.03 -1.04
CA ASP A 21 10.97 1.77 -0.89
C ASP A 21 10.65 1.47 0.58
N VAL A 22 9.42 1.72 1.02
CA VAL A 22 9.06 1.67 2.44
C VAL A 22 8.30 0.40 2.78
N VAL A 23 7.18 0.13 2.10
CA VAL A 23 6.25 -0.96 2.46
C VAL A 23 6.71 -2.28 1.86
N GLY A 24 6.91 -3.31 2.68
CA GLY A 24 7.47 -4.59 2.24
C GLY A 24 9.01 -4.58 2.15
N THR A 25 9.63 -3.41 2.24
CA THR A 25 11.09 -3.24 2.32
C THR A 25 11.54 -2.96 3.76
N LEU A 26 10.91 -2.01 4.45
CA LEU A 26 11.26 -1.58 5.81
C LEU A 26 10.17 -1.91 6.83
N VAL A 27 8.90 -1.73 6.45
CA VAL A 27 7.75 -1.89 7.33
C VAL A 27 6.63 -2.67 6.67
N GLU A 28 5.76 -3.23 7.49
CA GLU A 28 4.51 -3.84 7.05
C GLU A 28 3.32 -3.29 7.86
N PRO A 29 2.10 -3.28 7.29
CA PRO A 29 0.93 -2.79 7.99
C PRO A 29 0.57 -3.69 9.17
N TRP A 30 0.24 -3.06 10.30
CA TRP A 30 -0.22 -3.73 11.51
C TRP A 30 -1.44 -3.00 12.10
N PRO A 31 -2.64 -3.63 12.07
CA PRO A 31 -2.92 -5.00 11.60
C PRO A 31 -2.78 -5.15 10.08
N PRO A 32 -2.80 -6.40 9.53
CA PRO A 32 -2.80 -6.61 8.09
C PRO A 32 -3.91 -5.82 7.38
N VAL A 33 -3.66 -5.37 6.14
CA VAL A 33 -4.56 -4.44 5.41
C VAL A 33 -6.03 -4.89 5.44
N ALA A 34 -6.30 -6.16 5.12
CA ALA A 34 -7.67 -6.66 5.10
C ALA A 34 -8.35 -6.62 6.48
N VAL A 35 -7.60 -6.81 7.56
CA VAL A 35 -8.11 -6.71 8.94
C VAL A 35 -8.34 -5.24 9.33
N ALA A 36 -7.48 -4.31 8.89
CA ALA A 36 -7.73 -2.88 9.07
C ALA A 36 -9.04 -2.46 8.38
N TYR A 37 -9.24 -2.90 7.13
CA TYR A 37 -10.46 -2.65 6.36
C TYR A 37 -11.70 -3.28 7.01
N GLU A 38 -11.61 -4.53 7.48
CA GLU A 38 -12.71 -5.22 8.19
C GLU A 38 -13.12 -4.42 9.43
N ARG A 39 -12.16 -4.01 10.25
CA ARG A 39 -12.42 -3.22 11.47
C ARG A 39 -13.06 -1.87 11.16
N ALA A 40 -12.60 -1.19 10.11
CA ALA A 40 -13.20 0.07 9.65
C ALA A 40 -14.64 -0.16 9.16
N ALA A 41 -14.85 -1.15 8.30
CA ALA A 41 -16.16 -1.50 7.78
C ALA A 41 -17.17 -1.80 8.89
N LEU A 42 -16.76 -2.57 9.90
CA LEU A 42 -17.61 -2.91 11.05
C LEU A 42 -18.03 -1.68 11.85
N ARG A 43 -17.13 -0.70 12.07
CA ARG A 43 -17.48 0.58 12.72
C ARG A 43 -18.52 1.39 11.95
N HIS A 44 -18.56 1.23 10.62
CA HIS A 44 -19.53 1.86 9.74
C HIS A 44 -20.75 0.96 9.43
N GLY A 45 -20.93 -0.13 10.16
CA GLY A 45 -22.10 -1.02 10.03
C GLY A 45 -22.07 -1.97 8.84
N ILE A 46 -20.90 -2.18 8.22
CA ILE A 46 -20.71 -3.17 7.15
C ILE A 46 -20.01 -4.40 7.73
N ALA A 47 -20.68 -5.55 7.69
CA ALA A 47 -20.07 -6.84 7.97
C ALA A 47 -19.50 -7.42 6.66
N CYS A 48 -18.18 -7.49 6.56
CA CYS A 48 -17.46 -8.09 5.44
C CYS A 48 -16.16 -8.70 6.00
N ASP A 49 -15.97 -10.00 5.81
CA ASP A 49 -14.80 -10.67 6.39
C ASP A 49 -13.49 -10.28 5.67
N ALA A 50 -12.37 -10.40 6.40
CA ALA A 50 -11.05 -10.07 5.88
C ALA A 50 -10.66 -10.86 4.61
N ALA A 51 -11.13 -12.10 4.42
CA ALA A 51 -10.79 -12.89 3.23
C ALA A 51 -11.47 -12.35 1.95
N THR A 52 -12.74 -11.98 2.07
CA THR A 52 -13.52 -11.32 1.02
C THR A 52 -12.93 -9.96 0.70
N ILE A 53 -12.57 -9.18 1.73
CA ILE A 53 -11.90 -7.89 1.57
C ILE A 53 -10.58 -8.06 0.83
N ALA A 54 -9.72 -9.01 1.21
CA ALA A 54 -8.43 -9.25 0.56
C ALA A 54 -8.61 -9.56 -0.94
N THR A 55 -9.60 -10.40 -1.28
CA THR A 55 -9.92 -10.74 -2.66
C THR A 55 -10.35 -9.52 -3.46
N ARG A 56 -11.27 -8.72 -2.93
CA ARG A 56 -11.77 -7.50 -3.61
C ARG A 56 -10.69 -6.44 -3.71
N PHE A 57 -9.87 -6.29 -2.68
CA PHE A 57 -8.75 -5.36 -2.64
C PHE A 57 -7.76 -5.69 -3.75
N ALA A 58 -7.35 -6.95 -3.90
CA ALA A 58 -6.42 -7.36 -4.95
C ALA A 58 -6.97 -7.06 -6.36
N ALA A 59 -8.28 -7.24 -6.57
CA ALA A 59 -8.93 -6.89 -7.83
C ALA A 59 -8.96 -5.36 -8.07
N ALA A 60 -9.30 -4.58 -7.05
CA ALA A 60 -9.34 -3.11 -7.11
C ALA A 60 -7.94 -2.51 -7.35
N TRP A 61 -6.93 -3.04 -6.66
CA TRP A 61 -5.53 -2.68 -6.85
C TRP A 61 -5.08 -2.88 -8.31
N ARG A 62 -5.33 -4.06 -8.88
CA ARG A 62 -4.99 -4.35 -10.29
C ARG A 62 -5.68 -3.39 -11.28
N ARG A 63 -6.92 -2.98 -11.00
CA ARG A 63 -7.61 -1.99 -11.83
C ARG A 63 -6.92 -0.63 -11.77
N GLN A 64 -6.56 -0.16 -10.58
CA GLN A 64 -5.86 1.11 -10.44
C GLN A 64 -4.44 1.08 -11.03
N GLU A 65 -3.72 -0.03 -10.89
CA GLU A 65 -2.43 -0.25 -11.56
C GLU A 65 -2.55 -0.12 -13.09
N ALA A 66 -3.59 -0.70 -13.69
CA ALA A 66 -3.82 -0.58 -15.12
C ALA A 66 -4.12 0.87 -15.55
N VAL A 67 -4.84 1.62 -14.72
CA VAL A 67 -5.10 3.05 -14.96
C VAL A 67 -3.80 3.85 -14.92
N ASP A 68 -2.94 3.61 -13.94
CA ASP A 68 -1.66 4.32 -13.81
C ASP A 68 -0.64 3.93 -14.88
N ALA A 69 -0.64 2.67 -15.31
CA ALA A 69 0.20 2.22 -16.41
C ALA A 69 -0.16 2.89 -17.74
N ALA A 70 -1.41 3.32 -17.90
CA ALA A 70 -1.91 3.98 -19.12
C ALA A 70 -1.65 5.50 -19.16
N THR A 71 -1.13 6.11 -18.09
CA THR A 71 -0.82 7.56 -18.09
C THR A 71 0.45 7.87 -18.89
N VAL A 72 0.64 9.14 -19.25
CA VAL A 72 1.88 9.61 -19.91
C VAL A 72 2.46 10.80 -19.12
N PRO A 73 3.60 10.64 -18.43
CA PRO A 73 4.36 9.40 -18.27
C PRO A 73 3.59 8.34 -17.46
N ALA A 74 3.88 7.06 -17.67
CA ALA A 74 3.26 5.96 -16.93
C ALA A 74 3.63 6.07 -15.43
N PHE A 75 2.68 5.76 -14.55
CA PHE A 75 2.84 5.86 -13.10
C PHE A 75 3.20 7.26 -12.60
N ALA A 76 2.68 8.31 -13.26
CA ALA A 76 2.86 9.68 -12.81
C ALA A 76 2.21 9.87 -11.42
N THR A 77 3.03 10.10 -10.40
CA THR A 77 2.55 10.26 -9.02
C THR A 77 2.18 11.70 -8.69
N SER A 78 1.03 11.91 -8.05
CA SER A 78 0.69 13.18 -7.39
C SER A 78 -0.14 12.91 -6.14
N ARG A 79 -0.11 13.84 -5.17
CA ARG A 79 -0.90 13.71 -3.93
C ARG A 79 -2.40 13.55 -4.21
N ALA A 80 -2.91 14.29 -5.19
CA ALA A 80 -4.31 14.22 -5.61
C ALA A 80 -4.64 12.86 -6.25
N ARG A 81 -3.76 12.35 -7.11
CA ARG A 81 -3.91 11.03 -7.71
C ARG A 81 -3.90 9.92 -6.66
N GLU A 82 -2.99 10.00 -5.69
CA GLU A 82 -2.85 9.02 -4.62
C GLU A 82 -4.13 8.92 -3.78
N ALA A 83 -4.65 10.06 -3.32
CA ALA A 83 -5.91 10.10 -2.58
C ALA A 83 -7.09 9.58 -3.44
N GLY A 84 -7.13 9.95 -4.72
CA GLY A 84 -8.14 9.44 -5.67
C GLY A 84 -8.05 7.93 -5.90
N ARG A 85 -6.84 7.40 -6.01
CA ARG A 85 -6.54 5.96 -6.19
C ARG A 85 -7.08 5.16 -5.02
N TRP A 86 -6.72 5.55 -3.81
CA TRP A 86 -7.14 4.85 -2.60
C TRP A 86 -8.64 4.97 -2.35
N ARG A 87 -9.24 6.14 -2.60
CA ARG A 87 -10.70 6.32 -2.55
C ARG A 87 -11.42 5.36 -3.50
N ALA A 88 -10.94 5.23 -4.73
CA ALA A 88 -11.51 4.30 -5.70
C ALA A 88 -11.36 2.83 -5.26
N ILE A 89 -10.21 2.46 -4.68
CA ILE A 89 -10.00 1.10 -4.14
C ILE A 89 -10.98 0.80 -3.02
N VAL A 90 -11.16 1.72 -2.06
CA VAL A 90 -12.11 1.52 -0.95
C VAL A 90 -13.53 1.40 -1.47
N ALA A 91 -13.95 2.26 -2.39
CA ALA A 91 -15.26 2.17 -3.04
C ALA A 91 -15.46 0.82 -3.72
N ASP A 92 -14.48 0.35 -4.49
CA ASP A 92 -14.53 -0.95 -5.16
C ASP A 92 -14.62 -2.13 -4.17
N VAL A 93 -13.88 -2.09 -3.07
CA VAL A 93 -13.90 -3.14 -2.03
C VAL A 93 -15.29 -3.28 -1.40
N PHE A 94 -15.96 -2.15 -1.17
CA PHE A 94 -17.28 -2.11 -0.55
C PHE A 94 -18.42 -1.95 -1.57
N ALA A 95 -18.16 -2.24 -2.85
CA ALA A 95 -19.15 -2.18 -3.92
C ALA A 95 -19.94 -0.85 -3.97
N ALA A 96 -19.23 0.26 -3.76
CA ALA A 96 -19.76 1.62 -3.68
C ALA A 96 -20.89 1.78 -2.66
N ALA A 97 -20.84 1.04 -1.54
CA ALA A 97 -21.76 1.23 -0.42
C ALA A 97 -21.75 2.71 0.05
N PRO A 98 -22.87 3.25 0.55
CA PRO A 98 -22.96 4.64 1.01
C PRO A 98 -21.87 5.03 2.03
N GLN A 99 -21.38 4.06 2.81
CA GLN A 99 -20.35 4.26 3.83
C GLN A 99 -18.92 4.25 3.28
N SER A 100 -18.70 3.96 2.00
CA SER A 100 -17.36 3.79 1.41
C SER A 100 -16.48 5.03 1.58
N GLU A 101 -17.04 6.23 1.45
CA GLU A 101 -16.27 7.47 1.65
C GLU A 101 -15.86 7.65 3.12
N ALA A 102 -16.76 7.35 4.07
CA ALA A 102 -16.44 7.43 5.48
C ALA A 102 -15.35 6.42 5.87
N ILE A 103 -15.44 5.19 5.35
CA ILE A 103 -14.42 4.14 5.52
C ILE A 103 -13.09 4.59 4.88
N PHE A 104 -13.13 5.23 3.71
CA PHE A 104 -11.92 5.76 3.07
C PHE A 104 -11.24 6.80 3.96
N VAL A 105 -11.98 7.78 4.48
CA VAL A 105 -11.41 8.81 5.36
C VAL A 105 -10.76 8.18 6.59
N GLU A 106 -11.45 7.23 7.23
CA GLU A 106 -10.93 6.54 8.41
C GLU A 106 -9.64 5.74 8.11
N LEU A 107 -9.61 5.00 7.00
CA LEU A 107 -8.44 4.22 6.59
C LEU A 107 -7.28 5.13 6.14
N TRP A 108 -7.59 6.26 5.50
CA TRP A 108 -6.61 7.25 5.09
C TRP A 108 -5.88 7.84 6.31
N GLU A 109 -6.62 8.17 7.37
CA GLU A 109 -6.05 8.64 8.63
C GLU A 109 -5.29 7.51 9.36
N HIS A 110 -5.84 6.30 9.37
CA HIS A 110 -5.19 5.14 9.99
C HIS A 110 -3.80 4.89 9.41
N PHE A 111 -3.67 4.76 8.09
CA PHE A 111 -2.39 4.47 7.44
C PHE A 111 -1.42 5.67 7.40
N ALA A 112 -1.90 6.89 7.67
CA ALA A 112 -1.02 8.04 7.90
C ALA A 112 -0.32 8.00 9.27
N ALA A 113 -0.85 7.23 10.24
CA ALA A 113 -0.28 7.13 11.58
C ALA A 113 0.83 6.08 11.66
N ALA A 114 1.94 6.40 12.33
CA ALA A 114 3.05 5.47 12.55
C ALA A 114 2.61 4.15 13.24
N ALA A 115 1.58 4.20 14.07
CA ALA A 115 1.04 3.05 14.79
C ALA A 115 0.37 2.00 13.88
N ALA A 116 0.04 2.35 12.63
CA ALA A 116 -0.48 1.40 11.63
C ALA A 116 0.61 0.55 10.97
N TRP A 117 1.87 0.74 11.36
CA TRP A 117 3.03 0.11 10.76
C TRP A 117 3.89 -0.54 11.83
N ARG A 118 4.52 -1.67 11.48
CA ARG A 118 5.57 -2.27 12.30
C ARG A 118 6.82 -2.56 11.46
N PRO A 119 8.01 -2.57 12.06
CA PRO A 119 9.23 -2.97 11.36
C PRO A 119 9.16 -4.42 10.88
N LEU A 120 9.73 -4.69 9.71
CA LEU A 120 10.05 -6.06 9.30
C LEU A 120 11.18 -6.62 10.16
N ALA A 121 11.10 -7.89 10.53
CA ALA A 121 12.08 -8.56 11.40
C ALA A 121 13.37 -8.91 10.63
N ALA A 122 14.16 -7.89 10.27
CA ALA A 122 15.35 -7.96 9.41
C ALA A 122 15.10 -8.56 8.01
N GLY A 123 15.65 -7.92 6.98
CA GLY A 123 15.44 -8.36 5.59
C GLY A 123 15.91 -9.79 5.39
N SER A 124 15.00 -10.66 4.95
CA SER A 124 15.29 -12.02 4.51
C SER A 124 16.12 -12.04 3.24
#